data_AF-N1W2Q2-F1
#
_entry.id   AF-N1W2Q2-F1
#
_cell.length_a   1.000
_cell.length_b   1.000
_cell.length_c   1.000
_cell.angle_alpha   90.00
_cell.angle_beta   90.00
_cell.angle_gamma   90.00
#
_symmetry.space_group_name_H-M   'P 1'
#
loop_
_entity.id
_entity.type
_entity.pdbx_description
1 polymer ?
#
loop_
_entity_poly.entity_id
_entity_poly.type
_entity_poly.pdbx_seq_one_letter_code
_entity_poly.pdbx_strand_id
1 'polypeptide(L)'
;MNKKERTLQFLFFLVFLIGLSGGITNLIRGVSIIFPDGTSVTPYADNVYRYLAGILLGASFIALWIALTIRKQGDLVYIMGAAVFLSGMGRLISMVTVGMPTEARLYIYVSLELSLPIVMWILQFLRQKDIVSQ
;
A
#
# COMPACT_ATOMS: atom_id res chain seq x y z
N MET A 1 -8.95 14.94 -18.92
CA MET A 1 -8.50 13.73 -18.21
C MET A 1 -9.40 12.58 -18.62
N ASN A 2 -8.85 11.54 -19.21
CA ASN A 2 -9.64 10.41 -19.70
C ASN A 2 -10.17 9.56 -18.53
N LYS A 3 -11.12 8.64 -18.78
CA LYS A 3 -11.72 7.83 -17.72
C LYS A 3 -10.67 7.00 -16.95
N LYS A 4 -9.68 6.44 -17.66
CA LYS A 4 -8.62 5.59 -17.08
C LYS A 4 -7.73 6.36 -16.10
N GLU A 5 -7.34 7.58 -16.46
CA GLU A 5 -6.59 8.49 -15.60
C GLU A 5 -7.37 8.87 -14.34
N ARG A 6 -8.68 9.14 -14.46
CA ARG A 6 -9.55 9.43 -13.30
C ARG A 6 -9.61 8.23 -12.35
N THR A 7 -9.76 7.02 -12.89
CA THR A 7 -9.78 5.80 -12.08
C THR A 7 -8.43 5.60 -11.39
N LEU A 8 -7.31 5.68 -12.10
CA LEU A 8 -5.97 5.54 -11.51
C LEU A 8 -5.71 6.60 -10.42
N GLN A 9 -6.05 7.86 -10.70
CA GLN A 9 -5.93 8.95 -9.74
C GLN A 9 -6.74 8.64 -8.46
N PHE A 10 -7.98 8.18 -8.60
CA PHE A 10 -8.82 7.81 -7.47
C PHE A 10 -8.23 6.64 -6.67
N LEU A 11 -7.75 5.59 -7.34
CA LEU A 11 -7.13 4.45 -6.66
C LEU A 11 -5.87 4.87 -5.88
N PHE A 12 -5.00 5.69 -6.47
CA PHE A 12 -3.82 6.21 -5.75
C PHE A 12 -4.20 7.13 -4.59
N PHE A 13 -5.28 7.90 -4.71
CA PHE A 13 -5.78 8.71 -3.61
C PHE A 13 -6.31 7.83 -2.45
N LEU A 14 -6.98 6.72 -2.74
CA LEU A 14 -7.37 5.75 -1.71
C LEU A 14 -6.15 5.10 -1.04
N VAL A 15 -5.15 4.71 -1.82
CA VAL A 15 -3.87 4.18 -1.29
C VAL A 15 -3.21 5.20 -0.37
N PHE A 16 -3.22 6.48 -0.75
CA PHE A 16 -2.74 7.57 0.10
C PHE A 16 -3.51 7.64 1.41
N LEU A 17 -4.85 7.69 1.40
CA LEU A 17 -5.63 7.82 2.64
C LEU A 17 -5.44 6.64 3.60
N ILE A 18 -5.36 5.41 3.06
CA ILE A 18 -5.11 4.20 3.84
C ILE A 18 -3.69 4.23 4.41
N GLY A 19 -2.69 4.53 3.59
CA GLY A 19 -1.30 4.62 4.01
C GLY A 19 -1.03 5.77 5.00
N LEU A 20 -1.72 6.89 4.85
CA LEU A 20 -1.63 8.04 5.76
C LEU A 20 -2.18 7.68 7.13
N SER A 21 -3.41 7.18 7.19
CA SER A 21 -4.07 6.80 8.44
C SER A 21 -3.34 5.67 9.15
N GLY A 22 -2.97 4.61 8.42
CA GLY A 22 -2.18 3.50 8.93
C GLY A 22 -0.77 3.93 9.35
N GLY A 23 -0.07 4.70 8.51
CA GLY A 23 1.28 5.19 8.78
C GLY A 23 1.35 6.05 10.04
N ILE A 24 0.48 7.06 10.17
CA ILE A 24 0.42 7.92 11.36
C ILE A 24 0.10 7.10 12.62
N THR A 25 -0.91 6.24 12.55
CA THR A 25 -1.37 5.46 13.70
C THR A 25 -0.28 4.52 14.20
N ASN A 26 0.37 3.78 13.28
CA ASN A 26 1.48 2.88 13.61
C ASN A 26 2.72 3.63 14.08
N LEU A 27 2.98 4.83 13.55
CA LEU A 27 4.11 5.65 13.96
C LEU A 27 3.94 6.19 15.38
N ILE A 28 2.72 6.59 15.77
CA ILE A 28 2.42 7.11 17.12
C ILE A 28 2.38 5.97 18.13
N ARG A 29 1.62 4.91 17.85
CA ARG A 29 1.39 3.80 18.79
C ARG A 29 2.53 2.78 18.86
N GLY A 30 3.36 2.72 17.82
CA GLY A 30 4.43 1.73 17.74
C GLY A 30 3.90 0.29 17.67
N VAL A 31 4.73 -0.69 18.00
CA VAL A 31 4.38 -2.11 17.88
C VAL A 31 3.30 -2.54 18.89
N SER A 32 3.08 -1.75 19.94
CA SER A 32 2.04 -2.01 20.95
C SER A 32 0.63 -2.15 20.38
N ILE A 33 0.35 -1.55 19.21
CA ILE A 33 -0.98 -1.62 18.58
C ILE A 33 -1.37 -3.03 18.13
N ILE A 34 -0.38 -3.89 17.86
CA ILE A 34 -0.60 -5.26 17.37
C ILE A 34 -0.39 -6.32 18.46
N PHE A 35 0.04 -5.93 19.66
CA PHE A 35 0.18 -6.86 20.77
C PHE A 35 -1.01 -6.80 21.73
N PRO A 36 -1.36 -7.91 22.40
CA PRO A 36 -2.32 -7.90 23.49
C PRO A 36 -1.91 -6.94 24.60
N ASP A 37 -2.89 -6.35 25.27
CA ASP A 37 -2.66 -5.47 26.42
C ASP A 37 -1.83 -6.19 27.51
N GLY A 38 -0.84 -5.48 28.06
CA GLY A 38 0.08 -6.04 29.06
C GLY A 38 1.26 -6.82 28.50
N THR A 39 1.37 -7.00 27.18
CA THR A 39 2.55 -7.62 26.55
C THR A 39 3.75 -6.67 26.63
N SER A 40 4.90 -7.20 27.08
CA SER A 40 6.14 -6.42 27.11
C SER A 40 6.67 -6.15 25.70
N VAL A 41 6.96 -4.88 25.41
CA VAL A 41 7.51 -4.43 24.13
C VAL A 41 9.02 -4.24 24.29
N THR A 42 9.81 -4.88 23.42
CA THR A 42 11.26 -4.63 23.39
C THR A 42 11.56 -3.35 22.62
N PRO A 43 12.57 -2.55 23.03
CA PRO A 43 12.98 -1.35 22.29
C PRO A 43 13.34 -1.64 20.83
N TYR A 44 13.93 -2.81 20.55
CA TYR A 44 14.29 -3.23 19.19
C TYR A 44 13.05 -3.43 18.31
N ALA A 45 12.05 -4.17 18.79
CA ALA A 45 10.83 -4.43 18.02
C ALA A 45 10.05 -3.13 17.76
N ASP A 46 9.92 -2.26 18.76
CA ASP A 46 9.22 -0.98 18.58
C ASP A 46 9.96 -0.07 17.58
N ASN A 47 11.29 -0.02 17.67
CA ASN A 47 12.11 0.77 16.76
C ASN A 47 11.93 0.35 15.30
N VAL A 48 12.08 -0.95 14.99
CA VAL A 48 11.90 -1.49 13.63
C VAL A 48 10.46 -1.25 13.14
N TYR A 49 9.46 -1.43 14.01
CA TYR A 49 8.06 -1.22 13.64
C TYR A 49 7.76 0.25 13.29
N ARG A 50 8.24 1.20 14.09
CA ARG A 50 8.08 2.65 13.80
C ARG A 50 8.84 3.06 12.55
N TYR A 51 10.03 2.50 12.30
CA TYR A 51 10.76 2.72 11.05
C TYR A 51 9.94 2.29 9.83
N LEU A 52 9.37 1.07 9.85
CA LEU A 52 8.51 0.58 8.77
C LEU A 52 7.22 1.42 8.63
N ALA A 53 6.64 1.88 9.74
CA ALA A 53 5.50 2.78 9.72
C ALA A 53 5.83 4.14 9.06
N GLY A 54 7.05 4.65 9.29
CA GLY A 54 7.57 5.83 8.62
C GLY A 54 7.72 5.62 7.11
N ILE A 55 8.23 4.45 6.68
CA ILE A 55 8.30 4.09 5.26
C ILE A 55 6.90 4.02 4.64
N LEU A 56 5.93 3.37 5.31
CA LEU A 56 4.54 3.31 4.85
C LEU A 56 3.95 4.72 4.67
N LEU A 57 4.18 5.60 5.64
CA LEU A 57 3.73 6.98 5.58
C LEU A 57 4.38 7.73 4.40
N GLY A 58 5.69 7.60 4.20
CA GLY A 58 6.39 8.18 3.05
C GLY A 58 5.86 7.65 1.71
N ALA A 59 5.65 6.34 1.60
CA ALA A 59 5.07 5.70 0.41
C ALA A 59 3.64 6.22 0.12
N SER A 60 2.86 6.54 1.15
CA SER A 60 1.54 7.15 0.98
C SER A 60 1.63 8.54 0.33
N PHE A 61 2.61 9.37 0.70
CA PHE A 61 2.82 10.67 0.06
C PHE A 61 3.30 10.53 -1.39
N ILE A 62 4.08 9.48 -1.71
CA ILE A 62 4.41 9.14 -3.09
C ILE A 62 3.13 8.77 -3.88
N ALA A 63 2.22 8.00 -3.29
CA ALA A 63 0.92 7.70 -3.91
C ALA A 63 0.11 8.98 -4.17
N LEU A 64 0.06 9.90 -3.21
CA LEU A 64 -0.60 11.20 -3.39
C LEU A 64 0.03 11.98 -4.54
N TRP A 65 1.37 12.05 -4.59
CA TRP A 65 2.07 12.73 -5.67
C TRP A 65 1.75 12.12 -7.03
N ILE A 66 1.70 10.80 -7.14
CA ILE A 66 1.30 10.09 -8.37
C ILE A 66 -0.15 10.46 -8.72
N ALA A 67 -1.08 10.48 -7.76
CA ALA A 67 -2.46 10.87 -7.99
C ALA A 67 -2.57 12.31 -8.55
N LEU A 68 -1.82 13.26 -7.97
CA LEU A 68 -1.81 14.66 -8.39
C LEU A 68 -1.15 14.86 -9.76
N THR A 69 -0.17 14.03 -10.11
CA THR A 69 0.65 14.19 -11.31
C THR A 69 0.45 13.08 -12.35
N ILE A 70 -0.65 12.32 -12.28
CA ILE A 70 -0.86 11.07 -13.04
C ILE A 70 -0.59 11.17 -14.55
N ARG A 71 -0.84 12.32 -15.16
CA ARG A 71 -0.58 12.59 -16.59
C ARG A 71 0.91 12.54 -16.96
N LYS A 72 1.80 12.79 -16.00
CA LYS A 72 3.27 12.77 -16.17
C LYS A 72 3.89 11.44 -15.72
N GLN A 73 3.14 10.62 -14.99
CA GLN A 73 3.66 9.40 -14.38
C GLN A 73 3.35 8.19 -15.25
N GLY A 74 4.35 7.64 -15.93
CA GLY A 74 4.25 6.35 -16.62
C GLY A 74 4.66 5.22 -15.70
N ASP A 75 5.97 5.04 -15.56
CA ASP A 75 6.56 3.86 -14.90
C ASP A 75 6.38 3.86 -13.38
N LEU A 76 6.27 5.04 -12.76
CA LEU A 76 6.01 5.13 -11.31
C LEU A 76 4.68 4.47 -10.92
N VAL A 77 3.70 4.40 -11.83
CA VAL A 77 2.45 3.67 -11.55
C VAL A 77 2.71 2.18 -11.38
N TYR A 78 3.57 1.61 -12.23
CA TYR A 78 3.95 0.21 -12.15
C TYR A 78 4.76 -0.08 -10.90
N ILE A 79 5.77 0.75 -10.62
CA ILE A 79 6.67 0.60 -9.46
C ILE A 79 5.88 0.70 -8.15
N MET A 80 4.98 1.68 -8.03
CA MET A 80 4.16 1.82 -6.83
C MET A 80 3.17 0.66 -6.69
N GLY A 81 2.60 0.17 -7.80
CA GLY A 81 1.82 -1.06 -7.79
C GLY A 81 2.64 -2.26 -7.30
N ALA A 82 3.89 -2.40 -7.74
CA ALA A 82 4.78 -3.47 -7.29
C ALA A 82 5.09 -3.39 -5.80
N ALA A 83 5.32 -2.19 -5.25
CA ALA A 83 5.52 -1.99 -3.81
C ALA A 83 4.30 -2.48 -3.00
N VAL A 84 3.08 -2.15 -3.44
CA VAL A 84 1.84 -2.62 -2.79
C VAL A 84 1.68 -4.13 -2.93
N PHE A 85 2.00 -4.70 -4.10
CA PHE A 85 1.93 -6.14 -4.34
C PHE A 85 2.91 -6.92 -3.44
N LEU A 86 4.15 -6.43 -3.31
CA LEU A 86 5.16 -7.01 -2.43
C LEU A 86 4.75 -6.95 -0.95
N SER A 87 4.02 -5.91 -0.53
CA SER A 87 3.41 -5.87 0.80
C SER A 87 2.41 -7.01 1.01
N GLY A 88 1.52 -7.25 0.04
CA GLY A 88 0.59 -8.37 0.06
C GLY A 88 1.29 -9.73 0.07
N MET A 89 2.37 -9.88 -0.71
CA MET A 89 3.21 -11.08 -0.65
C MET A 89 3.84 -11.28 0.73
N GLY A 90 4.30 -10.22 1.39
CA GLY A 90 4.81 -10.29 2.76
C GLY A 90 3.78 -10.84 3.74
N ARG A 91 2.50 -10.45 3.59
CA ARG A 91 1.40 -11.03 4.38
C ARG A 91 1.17 -12.50 4.07
N LEU A 92 1.17 -12.89 2.79
CA LEU A 92 1.03 -14.30 2.41
C LEU A 92 2.15 -15.16 2.98
N ILE A 93 3.40 -14.69 2.90
CA ILE A 93 4.54 -15.38 3.51
C ILE A 93 4.29 -15.56 5.00
N SER A 94 3.90 -14.50 5.72
CA SER A 94 3.56 -14.59 7.15
C SER A 94 2.44 -15.60 7.44
N MET A 95 1.37 -15.60 6.66
CA MET A 95 0.26 -16.55 6.81
C MET A 95 0.70 -18.00 6.63
N VAL A 96 1.66 -18.25 5.74
CA VAL A 96 2.21 -19.58 5.45
C VAL A 96 3.24 -20.01 6.51
N THR A 97 4.10 -19.10 6.97
CA THR A 97 5.24 -19.45 7.84
C THR A 97 4.94 -19.33 9.33
N VAL A 98 4.05 -18.42 9.73
CA VAL A 98 3.71 -18.15 11.14
C VAL A 98 2.30 -18.64 11.47
N GLY A 99 1.38 -18.56 10.49
CA GLY A 99 0.02 -19.06 10.62
C GLY A 99 -1.04 -18.02 10.24
N MET A 100 -2.28 -18.48 10.17
CA MET A 100 -3.41 -17.66 9.76
C MET A 100 -3.80 -16.64 10.84
N PRO A 101 -4.04 -15.36 10.49
CA PRO A 101 -4.50 -14.38 11.46
C PRO A 101 -5.93 -14.64 11.91
N THR A 102 -6.22 -14.33 13.18
CA THR A 102 -7.58 -14.41 13.74
C THR A 102 -8.46 -13.27 13.23
N GLU A 103 -7.86 -12.12 12.91
CA GLU A 103 -8.56 -10.89 12.56
C GLU A 103 -8.99 -10.90 11.09
N ALA A 104 -10.30 -11.06 10.85
CA ALA A 104 -10.90 -11.09 9.51
C ALA A 104 -10.49 -9.92 8.59
N ARG A 105 -10.25 -8.73 9.15
CA ARG A 105 -9.80 -7.54 8.39
C ARG A 105 -8.49 -7.76 7.63
N LEU A 106 -7.60 -8.63 8.13
CA LEU A 106 -6.30 -8.89 7.50
C LEU A 106 -6.43 -9.64 6.17
N TYR A 107 -7.48 -10.45 6.01
CA TYR A 107 -7.79 -11.11 4.74
C TYR A 107 -8.31 -10.12 3.69
N ILE A 108 -9.06 -9.10 4.11
CA ILE A 108 -9.47 -8.01 3.21
C ILE A 108 -8.24 -7.24 2.74
N TYR A 109 -7.31 -6.93 3.65
CA TYR A 109 -6.09 -6.22 3.29
C TYR A 109 -5.22 -7.02 2.32
N VAL A 110 -4.97 -8.30 2.57
CA VAL A 110 -4.17 -9.10 1.63
C VAL A 110 -4.83 -9.21 0.26
N SER A 111 -6.17 -9.35 0.23
CA SER A 111 -6.93 -9.40 -1.03
C SER A 111 -6.78 -8.09 -1.80
N LEU A 112 -6.89 -6.95 -1.14
CA LEU A 112 -6.71 -5.63 -1.75
C LEU A 112 -5.26 -5.39 -2.18
N GLU A 113 -4.29 -5.71 -1.34
CA GLU A 113 -2.86 -5.53 -1.64
C GLU A 113 -2.41 -6.37 -2.85
N LEU A 114 -3.03 -7.53 -3.09
CA LEU A 114 -2.72 -8.37 -4.25
C LEU A 114 -3.53 -8.01 -5.51
N SER A 115 -4.83 -7.68 -5.37
CA SER A 115 -5.70 -7.40 -6.52
C SER A 115 -5.59 -5.97 -7.05
N LEU A 116 -5.44 -4.98 -6.16
CA LEU A 116 -5.39 -3.57 -6.54
C LEU A 116 -4.23 -3.26 -7.51
N PRO A 117 -2.98 -3.73 -7.27
CA PRO A 117 -1.88 -3.52 -8.22
C PRO A 117 -2.16 -4.09 -9.61
N ILE A 118 -2.79 -5.26 -9.68
CA ILE A 118 -3.14 -5.92 -10.94
C ILE A 118 -4.10 -5.03 -11.73
N VAL A 119 -5.14 -4.52 -11.08
CA VAL A 119 -6.10 -3.58 -11.71
C VAL A 119 -5.39 -2.32 -12.18
N MET A 120 -4.51 -1.75 -11.35
CA MET A 120 -3.74 -0.55 -11.69
C MET A 120 -2.82 -0.78 -12.89
N TRP A 121 -2.15 -1.92 -12.96
CA TRP A 121 -1.28 -2.28 -14.08
C TRP A 121 -2.05 -2.48 -15.38
N ILE A 122 -3.22 -3.13 -15.33
CA ILE A 122 -4.10 -3.28 -16.50
C ILE A 122 -4.55 -1.90 -17.00
N LEU A 123 -5.04 -1.04 -16.10
CA LEU A 123 -5.48 0.32 -16.45
C LEU A 123 -4.33 1.16 -17.03
N GLN A 124 -3.15 1.04 -16.44
CA GLN A 124 -1.96 1.74 -16.90
C GLN A 124 -1.51 1.27 -18.29
N PHE A 125 -1.53 -0.03 -18.52
CA PHE A 125 -1.16 -0.62 -19.81
C PHE A 125 -2.12 -0.18 -20.91
N LEU A 126 -3.43 -0.22 -20.65
CA LEU A 126 -4.44 0.26 -21.58
C LEU A 126 -4.30 1.76 -21.83
N ARG A 127 -3.97 2.56 -20.81
CA ARG A 127 -3.72 4.00 -20.97
C ARG A 127 -2.52 4.28 -21.87
N GLN A 128 -1.41 3.56 -21.70
CA GLN A 128 -0.22 3.74 -22.54
C GLN A 128 -0.48 3.36 -23.99
N LYS A 129 -1.24 2.29 -24.24
CA LYS A 129 -1.65 1.92 -25.60
C LYS A 129 -2.42 3.02 -26.30
N ASP A 130 -3.38 3.65 -25.61
CA ASP A 130 -4.16 4.75 -26.20
C ASP A 130 -3.26 5.93 -26.61
N ILE A 131 -2.25 6.26 -25.81
CA ILE A 131 -1.32 7.37 -26.07
C ILE A 131 -0.45 7.09 -27.30
N VAL A 132 0.01 5.84 -27.48
CA VAL A 132 0.85 5.45 -28.62
C VAL A 132 0.04 5.35 -29.93
N SER A 133 -1.27 5.09 -29.82
CA SER A 133 -2.17 4.99 -30.98
C SER A 133 -2.70 6.34 -31.51
N GLN A 134 -2.37 7.45 -30.85
CA GLN A 134 -2.71 8.82 -31.25
C GLN A 134 -1.53 9.51 -31.93
#